data_AF-A0A929UUY3-F1
#
_entry.id   AF-A0A929UUY3-F1
#
_cell.length_a   1.000
_cell.length_b   1.000
_cell.length_c   1.000
_cell.angle_alpha   90.00
_cell.angle_beta   90.00
_cell.angle_gamma   90.00
#
_symmetry.space_group_name_H-M   'P 1'
#
loop_
_entity.id
_entity.type
_entity.pdbx_description
1 polymer ?
#
loop_
_entity_poly.entity_id
_entity_poly.type
_entity_poly.pdbx_seq_one_letter_code
_entity_poly.pdbx_strand_id
1 'polypeptide(L)'
;MKQSTTSVSRAHTAAAAPKKTKGLATKSVIVAAAVIMALSTPVSTYLGVTTGTASAVSQEEYQKQIDALNKEIGQYQSQAKELNEKAKSLQNELEVLSKQKAMIQAQIDISQKKHDQLQEKITQTKRDIKANQDALGDTLADMYVDRTISPLEMLASSRSLGDYVVEQDRRDSIQTTLSETIKRVNRLKKQLEEQKKEVERVLADQKNAREALAAKEREQADLLARTQNEEANYQKLTADRESEKARVQKAQQDAIQAAIRNAGGGGSLGITSGDGSMGGYPWAGGCTVDANALSHGGASGGGEDPLGYGCRQCVSYAAWKTYQKTGYAPRYWGNANMWPNAARNAGFSTGRTPRANALGVISAGQYGHIVYIEGYDAGSNTVRISQFNYFNAGGSGWGHYSEMTVPASTYDTYIYL
;
A
#
# COMPACT_ATOMS: atom_id res chain seq x y z
N MET A 1 -46.08 60.53 30.54
CA MET A 1 -44.72 60.37 29.99
C MET A 1 -43.98 59.33 30.83
N LYS A 2 -43.31 58.39 30.15
CA LYS A 2 -42.78 57.14 30.69
C LYS A 2 -41.71 57.36 31.77
N GLN A 3 -41.87 56.71 32.93
CA GLN A 3 -40.77 56.39 33.84
C GLN A 3 -40.51 54.88 33.74
N SER A 4 -39.28 54.50 33.42
CA SER A 4 -38.79 53.13 33.52
C SER A 4 -37.45 53.20 34.26
N THR A 5 -37.50 52.93 35.56
CA THR A 5 -36.32 52.77 36.42
C THR A 5 -36.10 51.27 36.62
N THR A 6 -34.96 50.82 36.12
CA THR A 6 -34.44 49.46 36.16
C THR A 6 -34.28 48.95 37.59
N SER A 7 -34.73 47.72 37.83
CA SER A 7 -34.61 47.00 39.10
C SER A 7 -33.19 46.51 39.37
N VAL A 8 -32.78 46.67 40.63
CA VAL A 8 -31.55 46.18 41.23
C VAL A 8 -31.77 44.74 41.70
N SER A 9 -30.88 43.80 41.32
CA SER A 9 -30.77 42.50 42.00
C SER A 9 -29.31 42.11 42.24
N ARG A 10 -28.88 42.42 43.47
CA ARG A 10 -28.01 41.66 44.39
C ARG A 10 -27.17 40.51 43.78
N ALA A 11 -25.88 40.74 43.55
CA ALA A 11 -24.88 39.68 43.40
C ALA A 11 -24.40 39.23 44.79
N HIS A 12 -24.64 37.98 45.14
CA HIS A 12 -24.00 37.32 46.28
C HIS A 12 -22.60 36.84 45.89
N THR A 13 -21.64 37.21 46.73
CA THR A 13 -20.25 36.78 46.76
C THR A 13 -20.12 35.27 46.99
N ALA A 14 -19.37 34.58 46.13
CA ALA A 14 -18.76 33.29 46.44
C ALA A 14 -17.30 33.31 45.99
N ALA A 15 -16.39 33.22 46.97
CA ALA A 15 -14.96 33.06 46.75
C ALA A 15 -14.69 31.70 46.08
N ALA A 16 -13.91 31.69 44.99
CA ALA A 16 -13.46 30.47 44.33
C ALA A 16 -11.95 30.28 44.56
N ALA A 17 -11.61 29.14 45.17
CA ALA A 17 -10.27 28.65 45.47
C ALA A 17 -9.42 28.36 44.20
N PRO A 18 -8.08 28.19 44.31
CA PRO A 18 -7.19 28.19 43.16
C PRO A 18 -7.32 26.91 42.34
N LYS A 19 -7.56 27.04 41.03
CA LYS A 19 -7.54 25.91 40.08
C LYS A 19 -6.10 25.46 39.86
N LYS A 20 -5.78 24.25 40.36
CA LYS A 20 -4.58 23.49 40.01
C LYS A 20 -4.47 23.40 38.48
N THR A 21 -3.36 23.86 37.94
CA THR A 21 -2.95 23.68 36.55
C THR A 21 -2.73 22.19 36.29
N LYS A 22 -3.61 21.57 35.51
CA LYS A 22 -3.39 20.23 34.99
C LYS A 22 -2.26 20.32 33.95
N GLY A 23 -1.12 19.72 34.26
CA GLY A 23 -0.05 19.50 33.28
C GLY A 23 -0.59 18.75 32.07
N LEU A 24 -0.13 19.13 30.88
CA LEU A 24 -0.37 18.37 29.66
C LEU A 24 0.27 16.99 29.85
N ALA A 25 -0.56 16.01 30.20
CA ALA A 25 -0.19 14.61 30.08
C ALA A 25 -0.16 14.29 28.57
N THR A 26 1.06 14.12 28.07
CA THR A 26 1.40 13.59 26.74
C THR A 26 0.52 12.39 26.42
N LYS A 27 -0.45 12.57 25.51
CA LYS A 27 -1.16 11.44 24.89
C LYS A 27 -0.19 10.77 23.94
N SER A 28 0.59 9.83 24.48
CA SER A 28 1.35 8.87 23.69
C SER A 28 0.36 8.01 22.91
N VAL A 29 0.15 8.33 21.64
CA VAL A 29 -0.44 7.39 20.69
C VAL A 29 0.63 6.34 20.43
N ILE A 30 0.55 5.24 21.19
CA ILE A 30 1.28 4.01 20.90
C ILE A 30 0.44 3.32 19.82
N VAL A 31 0.82 3.47 18.56
CA VAL A 31 0.35 2.57 17.50
C VAL A 31 1.08 1.26 17.74
N ALA A 32 0.40 0.29 18.33
CA ALA A 32 0.94 -1.03 18.56
C ALA A 32 1.21 -1.68 17.20
N ALA A 33 2.49 -1.77 16.83
CA ALA A 33 2.96 -2.58 15.72
C ALA A 33 2.74 -4.06 16.08
N ALA A 34 1.56 -4.58 15.76
CA ALA A 34 1.30 -6.01 15.74
C ALA A 34 2.03 -6.60 14.52
N VAL A 35 3.31 -6.90 14.71
CA VAL A 35 4.05 -7.83 13.84
C VAL A 35 3.44 -9.20 14.09
N ILE A 36 2.45 -9.55 13.28
CA ILE A 36 1.92 -10.90 13.21
C ILE A 36 3.02 -11.74 12.57
N MET A 37 3.89 -12.32 13.40
CA MET A 37 4.70 -13.49 13.03
C MET A 37 3.75 -14.67 12.79
N ALA A 38 3.09 -14.67 11.64
CA ALA A 38 2.33 -15.81 11.15
C ALA A 38 3.33 -16.85 10.62
N LEU A 39 3.73 -17.75 11.51
CA LEU A 39 4.04 -19.17 11.25
C LEU A 39 4.63 -19.46 9.87
N SER A 40 5.95 -19.25 9.74
CA SER A 40 6.76 -19.96 8.76
C SER A 40 6.94 -21.42 9.20
N THR A 41 5.87 -22.22 9.15
CA THR A 41 6.03 -23.66 9.03
C THR A 41 5.96 -23.98 7.55
N PRO A 42 7.08 -24.30 6.87
CA PRO A 42 6.98 -24.99 5.61
C PRO A 42 6.26 -26.30 5.92
N VAL A 43 5.00 -26.43 5.49
CA VAL A 43 4.35 -27.73 5.40
C VAL A 43 5.11 -28.50 4.34
N SER A 44 6.26 -29.05 4.74
CA SER A 44 6.98 -30.06 3.98
C SER A 44 6.25 -31.37 4.21
N THR A 45 5.13 -31.56 3.51
CA THR A 45 4.65 -32.91 3.23
C THR A 45 5.61 -33.51 2.22
N TYR A 46 6.69 -34.08 2.76
CA TYR A 46 7.57 -34.99 2.05
C TYR A 46 6.75 -36.27 1.79
N LEU A 47 6.05 -36.33 0.66
CA LEU A 47 5.52 -37.59 0.16
C LEU A 47 6.71 -38.33 -0.46
N GLY A 48 7.34 -39.19 0.33
CA GLY A 48 8.40 -40.08 -0.12
C GLY A 48 7.89 -40.96 -1.24
N VAL A 49 8.31 -40.66 -2.47
CA VAL A 49 8.17 -41.57 -3.61
C VAL A 49 9.17 -42.70 -3.39
N THR A 50 8.69 -43.82 -2.86
CA THR A 50 9.42 -45.08 -2.87
C THR A 50 9.55 -45.53 -4.32
N THR A 51 10.78 -45.84 -4.73
CA THR A 51 11.11 -46.44 -6.01
C THR A 51 10.41 -47.79 -6.14
N GLY A 52 9.30 -47.83 -6.87
CA GLY A 52 8.54 -49.06 -7.09
C GLY A 52 7.38 -48.84 -8.06
N THR A 53 7.63 -49.07 -9.35
CA THR A 53 6.67 -49.09 -10.46
C THR A 53 5.85 -47.82 -10.68
N ALA A 54 5.82 -47.33 -11.92
CA ALA A 54 5.00 -46.19 -12.34
C ALA A 54 3.51 -46.49 -12.11
N SER A 55 3.06 -46.21 -10.89
CA SER A 55 1.67 -46.29 -10.49
C SER A 55 1.00 -45.05 -11.06
N ALA A 56 0.00 -45.23 -11.92
CA ALA A 56 -0.76 -44.14 -12.50
C ALA A 56 -1.30 -43.25 -11.38
N VAL A 57 -0.73 -42.05 -11.22
CA VAL A 57 -1.29 -41.00 -10.36
C VAL A 57 -2.73 -40.79 -10.81
N SER A 58 -3.69 -40.97 -9.90
CA SER A 58 -5.10 -40.88 -10.26
C SER A 58 -5.45 -39.45 -10.67
N GLN A 59 -6.41 -39.29 -11.58
CA GLN A 59 -6.84 -37.96 -12.05
C GLN A 59 -7.40 -37.07 -10.93
N GLU A 60 -7.93 -37.68 -9.87
CA GLU A 60 -8.37 -37.01 -8.65
C GLU A 60 -7.20 -36.36 -7.88
N GLU A 61 -6.01 -36.96 -7.93
CA GLU A 61 -4.83 -36.48 -7.22
C GLU A 61 -4.27 -35.21 -7.88
N TYR A 62 -4.20 -35.15 -9.21
CA TYR A 62 -3.85 -33.93 -9.94
C TYR A 62 -4.81 -32.78 -9.61
N GLN A 63 -6.12 -33.07 -9.50
CA GLN A 63 -7.12 -32.08 -9.16
C GLN A 63 -6.91 -31.52 -7.74
N LYS A 64 -6.72 -32.39 -6.76
CA LYS A 64 -6.44 -31.99 -5.37
C LYS A 64 -5.21 -31.09 -5.28
N GLN A 65 -4.16 -31.39 -6.04
CA GLN A 65 -2.96 -30.57 -6.08
C GLN A 65 -3.22 -29.18 -6.69
N ILE A 66 -3.96 -29.10 -7.79
CA ILE A 66 -4.32 -27.81 -8.42
C ILE A 66 -5.18 -26.96 -7.49
N ASP A 67 -6.16 -27.56 -6.80
CA ASP A 67 -7.03 -26.84 -5.86
C ASP A 67 -6.26 -26.34 -4.64
N ALA A 68 -5.32 -27.15 -4.11
CA ALA A 68 -4.43 -26.74 -3.04
C ALA A 68 -3.54 -25.56 -3.47
N LEU A 69 -2.93 -25.62 -4.67
CA LEU A 69 -2.11 -24.54 -5.21
C LEU A 69 -2.91 -23.25 -5.42
N ASN A 70 -4.13 -23.33 -5.97
CA ASN A 70 -5.01 -22.17 -6.12
C ASN A 70 -5.37 -21.52 -4.77
N LYS A 71 -5.60 -22.34 -3.73
CA LYS A 71 -5.84 -21.84 -2.38
C LYS A 71 -4.63 -21.10 -1.82
N GLU A 72 -3.42 -21.65 -1.97
CA GLU A 72 -2.18 -21.02 -1.53
C GLU A 72 -1.92 -19.70 -2.27
N ILE A 73 -2.10 -19.68 -3.59
CA ILE A 73 -2.01 -18.47 -4.42
C ILE A 73 -2.95 -17.38 -3.90
N GLY A 74 -4.22 -17.71 -3.66
CA GLY A 74 -5.20 -16.75 -3.14
C GLY A 74 -4.84 -16.22 -1.75
N GLN A 75 -4.24 -17.05 -0.89
CA GLN A 75 -3.75 -16.64 0.43
C GLN A 75 -2.58 -15.68 0.32
N TYR A 76 -1.56 -15.99 -0.49
CA TYR A 76 -0.39 -15.12 -0.68
C TYR A 76 -0.76 -13.79 -1.33
N GLN A 77 -1.67 -13.79 -2.32
CA GLN A 77 -2.19 -12.56 -2.92
C GLN A 77 -2.93 -11.68 -1.90
N SER A 78 -3.71 -12.29 -1.01
CA SER A 78 -4.42 -11.57 0.06
C SER A 78 -3.45 -10.94 1.05
N GLN A 79 -2.41 -11.67 1.46
CA GLN A 79 -1.36 -11.18 2.36
C GLN A 79 -0.55 -10.04 1.73
N ALA A 80 -0.16 -10.18 0.46
CA ALA A 80 0.53 -9.11 -0.28
C ALA A 80 -0.32 -7.84 -0.34
N LYS A 81 -1.63 -7.96 -0.62
CA LYS A 81 -2.56 -6.83 -0.63
C LYS A 81 -2.65 -6.14 0.74
N GLU A 82 -2.76 -6.91 1.83
CA GLU A 82 -2.81 -6.34 3.17
C GLU A 82 -1.52 -5.58 3.53
N LEU A 83 -0.35 -6.15 3.19
CA LEU A 83 0.94 -5.50 3.40
C LEU A 83 1.09 -4.23 2.55
N ASN A 84 0.57 -4.23 1.33
CA ASN A 84 0.55 -3.04 0.47
C ASN A 84 -0.25 -1.89 1.10
N GLU A 85 -1.42 -2.18 1.67
CA GLU A 85 -2.22 -1.17 2.38
C GLU A 85 -1.54 -0.67 3.65
N LYS A 86 -0.88 -1.56 4.42
CA LYS A 86 -0.04 -1.17 5.56
C LYS A 86 1.11 -0.25 5.14
N ALA A 87 1.81 -0.58 4.05
CA ALA A 87 2.89 0.24 3.51
C ALA A 87 2.41 1.65 3.14
N LYS A 88 1.23 1.79 2.52
CA LYS A 88 0.62 3.11 2.23
C LYS A 88 0.34 3.90 3.51
N SER A 89 -0.19 3.25 4.54
CA SER A 89 -0.45 3.90 5.83
C SER A 89 0.86 4.42 6.46
N LEU A 90 1.91 3.59 6.46
CA LEU A 90 3.23 3.96 6.98
C LEU A 90 3.86 5.13 6.20
N GLN A 91 3.70 5.16 4.87
CA GLN A 91 4.14 6.28 4.03
C GLN A 91 3.44 7.58 4.40
N ASN A 92 2.12 7.54 4.61
CA ASN A 92 1.36 8.73 5.04
C ASN A 92 1.80 9.21 6.43
N GLU A 93 2.04 8.28 7.37
CA GLU A 93 2.55 8.63 8.70
C GLU A 93 3.93 9.28 8.65
N LEU A 94 4.84 8.77 7.81
CA LEU A 94 6.15 9.37 7.57
C LEU A 94 6.04 10.79 7.01
N GLU A 95 5.11 11.04 6.08
CA GLU A 95 4.87 12.38 5.54
C GLU A 95 4.41 13.36 6.64
N VAL A 96 3.49 12.91 7.52
CA VAL A 96 3.03 13.70 8.67
C VAL A 96 4.17 14.00 9.63
N LEU A 97 5.00 13.01 9.97
CA LEU A 97 6.16 13.19 10.85
C LEU A 97 7.17 14.18 10.25
N SER A 98 7.44 14.06 8.96
CA SER A 98 8.32 14.99 8.24
C SER A 98 7.82 16.43 8.29
N LYS A 99 6.51 16.64 8.06
CA LYS A 99 5.86 17.96 8.19
C LYS A 99 5.95 18.50 9.62
N GLN A 100 5.70 17.68 10.64
CA GLN A 100 5.83 18.07 12.04
C GLN A 100 7.27 18.49 12.40
N LYS A 101 8.26 17.73 11.95
CA LYS A 101 9.68 18.04 12.15
C LYS A 101 10.07 19.36 11.48
N ALA A 102 9.58 19.62 10.26
CA ALA A 102 9.80 20.88 9.56
C ALA A 102 9.17 22.08 10.29
N MET A 103 7.95 21.92 10.82
CA MET A 103 7.30 22.96 11.64
C MET A 103 8.08 23.26 12.92
N ILE A 104 8.55 22.23 13.63
CA ILE A 104 9.38 22.44 14.84
C ILE A 104 10.72 23.08 14.47
N GLN A 105 11.34 22.72 13.35
CA GLN A 105 12.55 23.37 12.89
C GLN A 105 12.34 24.88 12.66
N ALA A 106 11.25 25.25 11.98
CA ALA A 106 10.92 26.67 11.79
C ALA A 106 10.71 27.40 13.13
N GLN A 107 10.09 26.74 14.12
CA GLN A 107 9.95 27.32 15.46
C GLN A 107 11.29 27.45 16.20
N ILE A 108 12.20 26.50 16.04
CA ILE A 108 13.57 26.60 16.57
C ILE A 108 14.28 27.81 15.97
N ASP A 109 14.18 28.00 14.65
CA ASP A 109 14.83 29.12 13.96
C ASP A 109 14.28 30.47 14.45
N ILE A 110 12.98 30.57 14.70
CA ILE A 110 12.33 31.76 15.28
C ILE A 110 12.81 31.99 16.72
N SER A 111 12.81 30.94 17.55
CA SER A 111 13.27 31.01 18.93
C SER A 111 14.75 31.41 19.01
N GLN A 112 15.60 30.93 18.10
CA GLN A 112 17.01 31.27 18.03
C GLN A 112 17.21 32.74 17.68
N LYS A 113 16.50 33.26 16.67
CA LYS A 113 16.54 34.71 16.36
C LYS A 113 16.11 35.56 17.55
N LYS A 114 15.07 35.15 18.29
CA LYS A 114 14.62 35.86 19.50
C LYS A 114 15.67 35.81 20.61
N HIS A 115 16.34 34.68 20.79
CA HIS A 115 17.45 34.53 21.74
C HIS A 115 18.58 35.51 21.42
N ASP A 116 19.01 35.55 20.16
CA ASP A 116 20.09 36.42 19.69
C ASP A 116 19.74 37.90 19.90
N GLN A 117 18.51 38.30 19.55
CA GLN A 117 18.00 39.66 19.77
C GLN A 117 17.96 40.04 21.26
N LEU A 118 17.54 39.13 22.14
CA LEU A 118 17.54 39.37 23.59
C LEU A 118 18.97 39.51 24.11
N GLN A 119 19.89 38.69 23.63
CA GLN A 119 21.31 38.78 23.99
C GLN A 119 21.92 40.12 23.59
N GLU A 120 21.63 40.62 22.39
CA GLU A 120 22.06 41.94 21.94
C GLU A 120 21.50 43.06 22.82
N LYS A 121 20.19 43.04 23.10
CA LYS A 121 19.52 44.02 23.97
C LYS A 121 20.09 44.01 25.39
N ILE A 122 20.40 42.84 25.96
CA ILE A 122 21.04 42.73 27.28
C ILE A 122 22.43 43.38 27.25
N THR A 123 23.22 43.14 26.20
CA THR A 123 24.55 43.73 26.05
C THR A 123 24.46 45.26 25.92
N GLN A 124 23.54 45.79 25.12
CA GLN A 124 23.31 47.24 25.03
C GLN A 124 22.86 47.81 26.38
N THR A 125 21.89 47.17 27.04
CA THR A 125 21.39 47.60 28.35
C THR A 125 22.50 47.62 29.41
N LYS A 126 23.44 46.66 29.36
CA LYS A 126 24.63 46.66 30.24
C LYS A 126 25.56 47.84 29.96
N ARG A 127 25.76 48.22 28.70
CA ARG A 127 26.52 49.43 28.33
C ARG A 127 25.83 50.69 28.84
N ASP A 128 24.51 50.79 28.67
CA ASP A 128 23.73 51.95 29.13
C ASP A 128 23.77 52.09 30.66
N ILE A 129 23.70 50.97 31.41
CA ILE A 129 23.88 51.00 32.87
C ILE A 129 25.23 51.59 33.23
N LYS A 130 26.31 51.10 32.60
CA LYS A 130 27.66 51.58 32.88
C LYS A 130 27.81 53.07 32.56
N ALA A 131 27.36 53.52 31.39
CA ALA A 131 27.40 54.93 31.01
C ALA A 131 26.63 55.84 31.99
N ASN A 132 25.46 55.39 32.49
CA ASN A 132 24.71 56.14 33.50
C ASN A 132 25.42 56.14 34.87
N GLN A 133 26.10 55.05 35.23
CA GLN A 133 26.90 54.98 36.46
C GLN A 133 28.12 55.91 36.39
N ASP A 134 28.81 55.93 35.25
CA ASP A 134 29.97 56.80 35.01
C ASP A 134 29.52 58.27 35.05
N ALA A 135 28.43 58.63 34.36
CA ALA A 135 27.86 59.98 34.41
C ALA A 135 27.43 60.40 35.83
N LEU A 136 26.92 59.47 36.64
CA LEU A 136 26.56 59.75 38.04
C LEU A 136 27.83 59.99 38.86
N GLY A 137 28.88 59.20 38.64
CA GLY A 137 30.18 59.39 39.24
C GLY A 137 30.78 60.75 38.90
N ASP A 138 30.81 61.11 37.62
CA ASP A 138 31.31 62.41 37.14
C ASP A 138 30.50 63.57 37.73
N THR A 139 29.16 63.48 37.70
CA THR A 139 28.30 64.52 38.29
C THR A 139 28.53 64.65 39.80
N LEU A 140 28.69 63.54 40.52
CA LEU A 140 28.99 63.56 41.96
C LEU A 140 30.39 64.11 42.25
N ALA A 141 31.38 63.81 41.41
CA ALA A 141 32.73 64.33 41.51
C ALA A 141 32.77 65.84 41.24
N ASP A 142 32.10 66.32 40.18
CA ASP A 142 31.94 67.75 39.87
C ASP A 142 31.26 68.48 41.02
N MET A 143 30.18 67.90 41.58
CA MET A 143 29.53 68.46 42.78
C MET A 143 30.44 68.44 44.02
N TYR A 144 31.34 67.48 44.16
CA TYR A 144 32.28 67.42 45.28
C TYR A 144 33.41 68.44 45.14
N VAL A 145 33.94 68.63 43.93
CA VAL A 145 34.93 69.66 43.61
C VAL A 145 34.31 71.05 43.76
N ASP A 146 33.08 71.26 43.26
CA ASP A 146 32.35 72.52 43.44
C ASP A 146 32.06 72.85 44.92
N ARG A 147 31.98 71.85 45.81
CA ARG A 147 31.84 72.06 47.28
C ARG A 147 33.10 72.63 47.94
N THR A 148 34.21 72.78 47.21
CA THR A 148 35.34 73.61 47.67
C THR A 148 35.05 75.11 47.57
N ILE A 149 33.96 75.51 46.89
CA ILE A 149 33.37 76.85 46.95
C ILE A 149 32.35 76.84 48.10
N SER A 150 32.55 77.68 49.11
CA SER A 150 31.64 77.74 50.26
C SER A 150 30.24 78.25 49.82
N PRO A 151 29.15 77.91 50.55
CA PRO A 151 27.81 78.46 50.26
C PRO A 151 27.77 79.99 50.21
N LEU A 152 28.69 80.66 50.93
CA LEU A 152 28.91 82.10 50.92
C LEU A 152 29.53 82.61 49.60
N GLU A 153 30.50 81.89 49.03
CA GLU A 153 31.12 82.22 47.74
C GLU A 153 30.21 81.89 46.55
N MET A 154 29.36 80.88 46.69
CA MET A 154 28.34 80.53 45.70
C MET A 154 27.19 81.56 45.67
N LEU A 155 26.81 82.13 46.84
CA LEU A 155 25.88 83.25 46.94
C LEU A 155 26.47 84.57 46.41
N ALA A 156 27.78 84.78 46.59
CA ALA A 156 28.48 85.97 46.12
C ALA A 156 28.72 85.97 44.59
N SER A 157 28.80 84.80 43.98
CA SER A 157 28.94 84.63 42.53
C SER A 157 27.60 84.55 41.78
N SER A 158 26.49 84.28 42.47
CA SER A 158 25.15 84.31 41.89
C SER A 158 24.63 85.76 41.77
N ARG A 159 23.92 86.07 40.69
CA ARG A 159 23.40 87.43 40.43
C ARG A 159 22.19 87.78 41.32
N SER A 160 21.58 86.78 41.96
CA SER A 160 20.47 86.91 42.92
C SER A 160 20.34 85.65 43.82
N LEU A 161 19.55 85.75 44.90
CA LEU A 161 19.20 84.60 45.77
C LEU A 161 18.36 83.54 45.02
N GLY A 162 17.60 83.96 43.99
CA GLY A 162 16.83 83.05 43.15
C GLY A 162 17.70 82.17 42.26
N ASP A 163 18.80 82.72 41.72
CA ASP A 163 19.72 81.97 40.86
C ASP A 163 20.45 80.85 41.64
N TYR A 164 20.77 81.08 42.92
CA TYR A 164 21.34 80.05 43.80
C TYR A 164 20.38 78.87 44.02
N VAL A 165 19.11 79.16 44.31
CA VAL A 165 18.09 78.13 44.53
C VAL A 165 17.86 77.31 43.26
N VAL A 166 17.82 77.98 42.10
CA VAL A 166 17.66 77.32 40.80
C VAL A 166 18.82 76.37 40.48
N GLU A 167 20.06 76.73 40.78
CA GLU A 167 21.21 75.85 40.54
C GLU A 167 21.25 74.65 41.51
N GLN A 168 20.82 74.82 42.76
CA GLN A 168 20.66 73.72 43.71
C GLN A 168 19.56 72.75 43.27
N ASP A 169 18.38 73.25 42.91
CA ASP A 169 17.27 72.44 42.42
C ASP A 169 17.63 71.68 41.13
N ARG A 170 18.41 72.31 40.24
CA ARG A 170 18.90 71.68 39.01
C ARG A 170 19.81 70.48 39.31
N ARG A 171 20.71 70.60 40.28
CA ARG A 171 21.61 69.51 40.70
C ARG A 171 20.84 68.34 41.32
N ASP A 172 19.90 68.63 42.22
CA ASP A 172 19.09 67.60 42.87
C ASP A 172 18.17 66.89 41.86
N SER A 173 17.64 67.63 40.88
CA SER A 173 16.85 67.08 39.77
C SER A 173 17.67 66.15 38.87
N ILE A 174 18.91 66.51 38.53
CA ILE A 174 19.81 65.68 37.71
C ILE A 174 20.18 64.39 38.46
N GLN A 175 20.58 64.47 39.73
CA GLN A 175 20.88 63.28 40.53
C GLN A 175 19.69 62.34 40.64
N THR A 176 18.49 62.90 40.87
CA THR A 176 17.25 62.14 40.99
C THR A 176 16.92 61.45 39.67
N THR A 177 16.92 62.19 38.56
CA THR A 177 16.61 61.67 37.22
C THR A 177 17.58 60.56 36.81
N LEU A 178 18.87 60.73 37.09
CA LEU A 178 19.89 59.74 36.76
C LEU A 178 19.76 58.48 37.65
N SER A 179 19.51 58.64 38.95
CA SER A 179 19.23 57.54 39.87
C SER A 179 17.99 56.74 39.46
N GLU A 180 16.91 57.42 39.08
CA GLU A 180 15.68 56.78 38.57
C GLU A 180 15.92 56.05 37.25
N THR A 181 16.72 56.63 36.35
CA THR A 181 17.12 56.01 35.08
C THR A 181 17.88 54.72 35.34
N ILE A 182 18.90 54.73 36.20
CA ILE A 182 19.65 53.51 36.58
C ILE A 182 18.71 52.44 37.16
N LYS A 183 17.78 52.80 38.06
CA LYS A 183 16.78 51.87 38.62
C LYS A 183 15.88 51.27 37.54
N ARG A 184 15.44 52.07 36.56
CA ARG A 184 14.62 51.59 35.43
C ARG A 184 15.41 50.65 34.53
N VAL A 185 16.64 51.00 34.15
CA VAL A 185 17.48 50.19 33.26
C VAL A 185 17.87 48.87 33.93
N ASN A 186 18.17 48.87 35.23
CA ASN A 186 18.42 47.64 36.00
C ASN A 186 17.19 46.70 36.04
N ARG A 187 15.98 47.26 36.17
CA ARG A 187 14.73 46.46 36.08
C ARG A 187 14.55 45.86 34.68
N LEU A 188 14.76 46.64 33.62
CA LEU A 188 14.70 46.17 32.24
C LEU A 188 15.73 45.07 31.97
N LYS A 189 16.97 45.22 32.44
CA LYS A 189 18.00 44.19 32.34
C LYS A 189 17.53 42.86 32.94
N LYS A 190 16.97 42.90 34.16
CA LYS A 190 16.45 41.70 34.84
C LYS A 190 15.35 41.03 34.02
N GLN A 191 14.39 41.81 33.50
CA GLN A 191 13.31 41.29 32.65
C GLN A 191 13.84 40.65 31.37
N LEU A 192 14.84 41.26 30.72
CA LEU A 192 15.47 40.70 29.52
C LEU A 192 16.23 39.40 29.82
N GLU A 193 16.96 39.33 30.93
CA GLU A 193 17.66 38.11 31.39
C GLU A 193 16.67 36.98 31.68
N GLU A 194 15.53 37.28 32.31
CA GLU A 194 14.44 36.32 32.53
C GLU A 194 13.82 35.83 31.21
N GLN A 195 13.52 36.74 30.27
CA GLN A 195 13.01 36.39 28.94
C GLN A 195 14.01 35.54 28.16
N LYS A 196 15.31 35.84 28.25
CA LYS A 196 16.37 35.05 27.60
C LYS A 196 16.38 33.62 28.12
N LYS A 197 16.34 33.45 29.45
CA LYS A 197 16.33 32.13 30.09
C LYS A 197 15.11 31.30 29.68
N GLU A 198 13.95 31.92 29.54
CA GLU A 198 12.75 31.23 29.05
C GLU A 198 12.90 30.78 27.60
N VAL A 199 13.47 31.62 26.73
CA VAL A 199 13.75 31.23 25.34
C VAL A 199 14.78 30.10 25.25
N GLU A 200 15.83 30.11 26.09
CA GLU A 200 16.80 29.01 26.17
C GLU A 200 16.13 27.68 26.55
N ARG A 201 15.19 27.72 27.51
CA ARG A 201 14.39 26.56 27.91
C ARG A 201 13.52 26.05 26.76
N VAL A 202 12.80 26.95 26.09
CA VAL A 202 11.96 26.61 24.91
C VAL A 202 12.80 26.01 23.78
N LEU A 203 13.99 26.55 23.51
CA LEU A 203 14.92 26.01 22.51
C LEU A 203 15.34 24.58 22.85
N ALA A 204 15.68 24.31 24.12
CA ALA A 204 16.03 22.96 24.57
C ALA A 204 14.87 21.98 24.39
N ASP A 205 13.65 22.37 24.82
CA ASP A 205 12.45 21.56 24.67
C ASP A 205 12.13 21.27 23.19
N GLN A 206 12.24 22.27 22.32
CA GLN A 206 11.99 22.14 20.88
C GLN A 206 13.01 21.22 20.21
N LYS A 207 14.30 21.33 20.56
CA LYS A 207 15.36 20.42 20.07
C LYS A 207 15.08 18.97 20.48
N ASN A 208 14.75 18.75 21.76
CA ASN A 208 14.39 17.42 22.27
C ASN A 208 13.16 16.84 21.55
N ALA A 209 12.11 17.65 21.36
CA ALA A 209 10.92 17.22 20.63
C ALA A 209 11.24 16.85 19.17
N ARG A 210 12.10 17.63 18.50
CA ARG A 210 12.54 17.35 17.13
C ARG A 210 13.33 16.04 17.04
N GLU A 211 14.24 15.79 17.97
CA GLU A 211 15.01 14.56 18.04
C GLU A 211 14.12 13.33 18.28
N ALA A 212 13.14 13.45 19.17
CA ALA A 212 12.15 12.40 19.40
C ALA A 212 11.33 12.09 18.14
N LEU A 213 10.92 13.10 17.37
CA LEU A 213 10.25 12.88 16.08
C LEU A 213 11.17 12.24 15.05
N ALA A 214 12.44 12.64 14.98
CA ALA A 214 13.42 12.04 14.08
C ALA A 214 13.74 10.59 14.43
N ALA A 215 13.63 10.19 15.70
CA ALA A 215 13.72 8.78 16.11
C ALA A 215 12.50 7.99 15.62
N LYS A 216 11.28 8.52 15.81
CA LYS A 216 10.04 7.89 15.32
C LYS A 216 10.00 7.75 13.79
N GLU A 217 10.47 8.77 13.07
CA GLU A 217 10.57 8.74 11.61
C GLU A 217 11.51 7.61 11.14
N ARG A 218 12.65 7.40 11.81
CA ARG A 218 13.56 6.29 11.50
C ARG A 218 12.93 4.92 11.78
N GLU A 219 12.21 4.78 12.89
CA GLU A 219 11.49 3.55 13.23
C GLU A 219 10.41 3.22 12.19
N GLN A 220 9.61 4.22 11.80
CA GLN A 220 8.57 4.05 10.79
C GLN A 220 9.14 3.76 9.39
N ALA A 221 10.29 4.36 9.04
CA ALA A 221 10.98 4.08 7.79
C ALA A 221 11.51 2.63 7.73
N ASP A 222 12.05 2.11 8.84
CA ASP A 222 12.48 0.71 8.95
C ASP A 222 11.27 -0.25 8.84
N LEU A 223 10.18 0.05 9.54
CA LEU A 223 8.94 -0.73 9.44
C LEU A 223 8.39 -0.74 8.01
N LEU A 224 8.41 0.39 7.31
CA LEU A 224 7.99 0.49 5.91
C LEU A 224 8.87 -0.40 5.02
N ALA A 225 10.19 -0.32 5.16
CA ALA A 225 11.12 -1.12 4.37
C ALA A 225 10.93 -2.62 4.57
N ARG A 226 10.74 -3.06 5.83
CA ARG A 226 10.43 -4.46 6.15
C ARG A 226 9.10 -4.90 5.56
N THR A 227 8.06 -4.07 5.69
CA THR A 227 6.72 -4.34 5.13
C THR A 227 6.78 -4.51 3.61
N GLN A 228 7.51 -3.65 2.91
CA GLN A 228 7.69 -3.75 1.45
C GLN A 228 8.48 -5.00 1.05
N ASN A 229 9.48 -5.39 1.82
CA ASN A 229 10.25 -6.60 1.56
C ASN A 229 9.41 -7.88 1.77
N GLU A 230 8.59 -7.93 2.82
CA GLU A 230 7.65 -9.03 3.05
C GLU A 230 6.61 -9.13 1.93
N GLU A 231 6.07 -8.00 1.48
CA GLU A 231 5.12 -7.93 0.37
C GLU A 231 5.73 -8.49 -0.93
N ALA A 232 6.96 -8.07 -1.26
CA ALA A 232 7.70 -8.59 -2.40
C ALA A 232 7.96 -10.11 -2.29
N ASN A 233 8.22 -10.61 -1.08
CA ASN A 233 8.38 -12.05 -0.85
C ASN A 233 7.08 -12.83 -1.12
N TYR A 234 5.91 -12.32 -0.70
CA TYR A 234 4.62 -12.93 -1.02
C TYR A 234 4.29 -12.89 -2.52
N GLN A 235 4.65 -11.81 -3.21
CA GLN A 235 4.52 -11.76 -4.67
C GLN A 235 5.38 -12.84 -5.34
N LYS A 236 6.63 -13.04 -4.87
CA LYS A 236 7.50 -14.11 -5.36
C LYS A 236 6.91 -15.50 -5.10
N LEU A 237 6.45 -15.77 -3.88
CA LEU A 237 5.80 -17.04 -3.55
C LEU A 237 4.57 -17.31 -4.43
N THR A 238 3.80 -16.27 -4.74
CA THR A 238 2.66 -16.36 -5.67
C THR A 238 3.13 -16.81 -7.05
N ALA A 239 4.18 -16.18 -7.61
CA ALA A 239 4.72 -16.55 -8.91
C ALA A 239 5.28 -17.98 -8.94
N ASP A 240 5.98 -18.39 -7.88
CA ASP A 240 6.50 -19.76 -7.75
C ASP A 240 5.37 -20.80 -7.74
N ARG A 241 4.25 -20.51 -7.04
CA ARG A 241 3.08 -21.39 -7.01
C ARG A 241 2.32 -21.44 -8.32
N GLU A 242 2.21 -20.32 -9.04
CA GLU A 242 1.65 -20.29 -10.38
C GLU A 242 2.47 -21.16 -11.35
N SER A 243 3.81 -21.10 -11.25
CA SER A 243 4.69 -21.97 -12.05
C SER A 243 4.51 -23.45 -11.72
N GLU A 244 4.36 -23.80 -10.44
CA GLU A 244 4.13 -25.20 -10.05
C GLU A 244 2.76 -25.69 -10.51
N LYS A 245 1.73 -24.84 -10.44
CA LYS A 245 0.38 -25.15 -10.98
C LYS A 245 0.47 -25.48 -12.46
N ALA A 246 1.19 -24.69 -13.25
CA ALA A 246 1.40 -24.95 -14.67
C ALA A 246 2.12 -26.29 -14.92
N ARG A 247 3.08 -26.67 -14.07
CA ARG A 247 3.76 -27.97 -14.16
C ARG A 247 2.82 -29.14 -13.86
N VAL A 248 1.99 -29.02 -12.81
CA VAL A 248 1.01 -30.05 -12.45
C VAL A 248 -0.04 -30.21 -13.55
N GLN A 249 -0.53 -29.10 -14.13
CA GLN A 249 -1.44 -29.12 -15.27
C GLN A 249 -0.81 -29.79 -16.49
N LYS A 250 0.46 -29.51 -16.80
CA LYS A 250 1.18 -30.20 -17.88
C LYS A 250 1.31 -31.69 -17.61
N ALA A 251 1.69 -32.09 -16.39
CA ALA A 251 1.81 -33.50 -16.01
C ALA A 251 0.48 -34.25 -16.12
N GLN A 252 -0.64 -33.60 -15.75
CA GLN A 252 -1.98 -34.15 -15.95
C GLN A 252 -2.26 -34.42 -17.42
N GLN A 253 -1.91 -33.49 -18.32
CA GLN A 253 -2.08 -33.66 -19.76
C GLN A 253 -1.17 -34.73 -20.36
N ASP A 254 0.10 -34.80 -19.93
CA ASP A 254 1.03 -35.85 -20.35
C ASP A 254 0.50 -37.24 -19.93
N ALA A 255 -0.10 -37.35 -18.74
CA ALA A 255 -0.75 -38.57 -18.28
C ALA A 255 -1.99 -38.94 -19.12
N ILE A 256 -2.81 -37.94 -19.51
CA ILE A 256 -3.91 -38.15 -20.46
C ILE A 256 -3.35 -38.62 -21.81
N GLN A 257 -2.29 -38.00 -22.33
CA GLN A 257 -1.68 -38.41 -23.59
C GLN A 257 -1.07 -39.82 -23.53
N ALA A 258 -0.45 -40.20 -22.41
CA ALA A 258 0.06 -41.55 -22.21
C ALA A 258 -1.09 -42.57 -22.18
N ALA A 259 -2.22 -42.24 -21.54
CA ALA A 259 -3.42 -43.07 -21.58
C ALA A 259 -3.96 -43.24 -23.01
N ILE A 260 -3.98 -42.15 -23.80
CA ILE A 260 -4.36 -42.18 -25.23
C ILE A 260 -3.42 -43.08 -26.04
N ARG A 261 -2.10 -42.96 -25.83
CA ARG A 261 -1.10 -43.81 -26.52
C ARG A 261 -1.23 -45.29 -26.16
N ASN A 262 -1.46 -45.60 -24.88
CA ASN A 262 -1.61 -46.96 -24.40
C ASN A 262 -2.95 -47.60 -24.85
N ALA A 263 -4.01 -46.79 -25.01
CA ALA A 263 -5.27 -47.23 -25.60
C ALA A 263 -5.20 -47.46 -27.12
N GLY A 264 -4.14 -46.98 -27.79
CA GLY A 264 -4.00 -46.93 -29.24
C GLY A 264 -3.02 -47.88 -29.90
N GLY A 265 -2.54 -48.91 -29.20
CA GLY A 265 -1.78 -49.99 -29.83
C GLY A 265 -0.62 -49.51 -30.71
N GLY A 266 0.29 -48.70 -30.18
CA GLY A 266 1.61 -48.43 -30.80
C GLY A 266 1.63 -47.62 -32.10
N GLY A 267 0.51 -47.04 -32.57
CA GLY A 267 0.47 -46.16 -33.74
C GLY A 267 0.83 -44.70 -33.40
N SER A 268 1.63 -44.05 -34.26
CA SER A 268 1.91 -42.61 -34.17
C SER A 268 0.61 -41.81 -34.22
N LEU A 269 0.30 -41.05 -33.17
CA LEU A 269 -0.81 -40.08 -33.17
C LEU A 269 -0.57 -39.10 -34.33
N GLY A 270 -1.41 -39.14 -35.36
CA GLY A 270 -1.26 -38.32 -36.57
C GLY A 270 -1.62 -36.86 -36.32
N ILE A 271 -0.93 -36.20 -35.39
CA ILE A 271 -1.14 -34.79 -35.07
C ILE A 271 -0.73 -33.97 -36.26
N THR A 272 -1.72 -33.38 -36.92
CA THR A 272 -1.49 -32.46 -38.02
C THR A 272 -1.89 -31.07 -37.52
N SER A 273 -1.03 -30.07 -37.74
CA SER A 273 -1.48 -28.67 -37.71
C SER A 273 -2.62 -28.59 -38.70
N GLY A 274 -3.84 -28.41 -38.20
CA GLY A 274 -5.05 -28.51 -39.02
C GLY A 274 -5.05 -27.46 -40.14
N ASP A 275 -6.08 -27.45 -40.98
CA ASP A 275 -6.11 -26.53 -42.13
C ASP A 275 -5.92 -25.05 -41.73
N GLY A 276 -5.37 -24.24 -42.65
CA GLY A 276 -5.14 -22.80 -42.42
C GLY A 276 -6.42 -21.98 -42.18
N SER A 277 -7.59 -22.59 -42.35
CA SER A 277 -8.91 -22.03 -42.02
C SER A 277 -9.43 -22.43 -40.65
N MET A 278 -8.65 -23.19 -39.87
CA MET A 278 -9.00 -23.70 -38.54
C MET A 278 -10.34 -24.46 -38.52
N GLY A 279 -10.59 -25.23 -39.57
CA GLY A 279 -11.83 -25.96 -39.81
C GLY A 279 -13.05 -25.05 -39.99
N GLY A 280 -12.84 -23.75 -40.29
CA GLY A 280 -13.87 -22.72 -40.46
C GLY A 280 -14.24 -21.95 -39.17
N TYR A 281 -13.51 -22.15 -38.07
CA TYR A 281 -13.84 -21.55 -36.77
C TYR A 281 -13.71 -20.01 -36.78
N PRO A 282 -14.80 -19.26 -36.56
CA PRO A 282 -14.84 -17.82 -36.86
C PRO A 282 -14.19 -16.93 -35.79
N TRP A 283 -13.95 -17.44 -34.57
CA TRP A 283 -13.53 -16.61 -33.43
C TRP A 283 -12.05 -16.75 -33.06
N ALA A 284 -11.23 -17.31 -33.97
CA ALA A 284 -9.78 -17.41 -33.73
C ALA A 284 -9.03 -16.08 -33.90
N GLY A 285 -9.56 -15.15 -34.71
CA GLY A 285 -8.93 -13.88 -35.02
C GLY A 285 -8.79 -12.97 -33.79
N GLY A 286 -7.59 -12.47 -33.54
CA GLY A 286 -7.29 -11.59 -32.39
C GLY A 286 -7.40 -12.25 -31.01
N CYS A 287 -7.71 -13.56 -30.95
CA CYS A 287 -7.80 -14.33 -29.72
C CYS A 287 -6.46 -15.02 -29.43
N THR A 288 -6.07 -15.07 -28.15
CA THR A 288 -4.88 -15.81 -27.67
C THR A 288 -5.24 -16.63 -26.45
N VAL A 289 -4.48 -17.69 -26.18
CA VAL A 289 -4.61 -18.47 -24.94
C VAL A 289 -3.27 -18.46 -24.24
N ASP A 290 -3.26 -18.07 -22.96
CA ASP A 290 -2.04 -17.93 -22.17
C ASP A 290 -1.53 -19.27 -21.62
N ALA A 291 -0.43 -19.23 -20.88
CA ALA A 291 0.17 -20.41 -20.26
C ALA A 291 -0.75 -21.10 -19.22
N ASN A 292 -1.75 -20.38 -18.69
CA ASN A 292 -2.75 -20.87 -17.75
C ASN A 292 -4.01 -21.41 -18.44
N ALA A 293 -3.96 -21.60 -19.76
CA ALA A 293 -5.10 -22.00 -20.59
C ALA A 293 -6.28 -21.01 -20.56
N LEU A 294 -6.05 -19.74 -20.23
CA LEU A 294 -7.06 -18.69 -20.24
C LEU A 294 -7.07 -17.96 -21.59
N SER A 295 -8.28 -17.73 -22.13
CA SER A 295 -8.49 -17.01 -23.37
C SER A 295 -8.45 -15.50 -23.15
N HIS A 296 -7.83 -14.76 -24.07
CA HIS A 296 -7.69 -13.31 -24.04
C HIS A 296 -7.93 -12.70 -25.43
N GLY A 297 -8.43 -11.45 -25.47
CA GLY A 297 -8.64 -10.71 -26.71
C GLY A 297 -9.89 -11.12 -27.49
N GLY A 298 -9.74 -11.37 -28.79
CA GLY A 298 -10.84 -11.76 -29.66
C GLY A 298 -11.85 -10.63 -29.95
N ALA A 299 -12.99 -10.99 -30.53
CA ALA A 299 -14.01 -10.03 -30.97
C ALA A 299 -14.64 -9.23 -29.81
N SER A 300 -14.65 -9.78 -28.61
CA SER A 300 -15.17 -9.14 -27.38
C SER A 300 -14.11 -8.37 -26.60
N GLY A 301 -12.82 -8.51 -26.95
CA GLY A 301 -11.68 -7.94 -26.21
C GLY A 301 -11.32 -8.69 -24.92
N GLY A 302 -12.25 -9.45 -24.33
CA GLY A 302 -12.07 -10.18 -23.07
C GLY A 302 -11.75 -11.66 -23.21
N GLY A 303 -11.61 -12.18 -24.43
CA GLY A 303 -11.34 -13.59 -24.69
C GLY A 303 -12.58 -14.47 -24.76
N GLU A 304 -13.78 -13.90 -24.74
CA GLU A 304 -15.06 -14.64 -24.81
C GLU A 304 -15.61 -14.71 -26.23
N ASP A 305 -16.26 -15.82 -26.55
CA ASP A 305 -17.04 -16.03 -27.77
C ASP A 305 -18.55 -15.74 -27.57
N PRO A 306 -19.34 -15.60 -28.64
CA PRO A 306 -20.79 -15.37 -28.55
C PRO A 306 -21.63 -16.54 -27.98
N LEU A 307 -21.01 -17.70 -27.73
CA LEU A 307 -21.65 -18.88 -27.16
C LEU A 307 -21.39 -19.02 -25.65
N GLY A 308 -20.62 -18.10 -25.06
CA GLY A 308 -20.36 -18.06 -23.62
C GLY A 308 -19.14 -18.86 -23.19
N TYR A 309 -18.20 -19.13 -24.10
CA TYR A 309 -16.95 -19.82 -23.82
C TYR A 309 -15.75 -18.95 -24.13
N GLY A 310 -14.58 -19.28 -23.58
CA GLY A 310 -13.33 -18.69 -24.04
C GLY A 310 -13.08 -19.02 -25.51
N CYS A 311 -12.75 -18.02 -26.34
CA CYS A 311 -12.37 -18.25 -27.72
C CYS A 311 -11.14 -19.17 -27.79
N ARG A 312 -11.04 -19.99 -28.84
CA ARG A 312 -9.99 -21.02 -29.02
C ARG A 312 -9.96 -22.11 -27.95
N GLN A 313 -10.99 -22.24 -27.09
CA GLN A 313 -11.14 -23.37 -26.15
C GLN A 313 -11.77 -24.59 -26.86
N CYS A 314 -11.57 -25.79 -26.32
CA CYS A 314 -12.14 -27.02 -26.86
C CYS A 314 -13.68 -26.98 -26.89
N VAL A 315 -14.30 -26.53 -25.79
CA VAL A 315 -15.76 -26.36 -25.65
C VAL A 315 -16.33 -25.30 -26.59
N SER A 316 -15.57 -24.23 -26.83
CA SER A 316 -15.96 -23.18 -27.80
C SER A 316 -16.04 -23.74 -29.22
N TYR A 317 -15.03 -24.52 -29.62
CA TYR A 317 -15.01 -25.16 -30.93
C TYR A 317 -16.12 -26.21 -31.08
N ALA A 318 -16.33 -27.05 -30.06
CA ALA A 318 -17.42 -28.03 -30.05
C ALA A 318 -18.81 -27.37 -30.13
N ALA A 319 -19.00 -26.24 -29.45
CA ALA A 319 -20.25 -25.48 -29.50
C ALA A 319 -20.52 -24.89 -30.87
N TRP A 320 -19.49 -24.32 -31.49
CA TRP A 320 -19.57 -23.83 -32.85
C TRP A 320 -19.89 -24.94 -33.86
N LYS A 321 -19.20 -26.09 -33.79
CA LYS A 321 -19.47 -27.26 -34.66
C LYS A 321 -20.89 -27.79 -34.47
N THR A 322 -21.38 -27.84 -33.23
CA THR A 322 -22.76 -28.25 -32.94
C THR A 322 -23.75 -27.33 -33.64
N TYR A 323 -23.57 -26.02 -33.47
CA TYR A 323 -24.41 -25.03 -34.13
C TYR A 323 -24.38 -25.14 -35.65
N GLN A 324 -23.20 -25.33 -36.25
CA GLN A 324 -23.05 -25.52 -37.69
C GLN A 324 -23.82 -26.74 -38.21
N LYS A 325 -23.84 -27.84 -37.44
CA LYS A 325 -24.39 -29.13 -37.91
C LYS A 325 -25.87 -29.31 -37.59
N THR A 326 -26.36 -28.69 -36.52
CA THR A 326 -27.72 -28.93 -36.02
C THR A 326 -28.59 -27.67 -35.95
N GLY A 327 -27.98 -26.49 -36.07
CA GLY A 327 -28.64 -25.20 -35.81
C GLY A 327 -28.86 -24.90 -34.33
N TYR A 328 -28.55 -25.84 -33.42
CA TYR A 328 -28.65 -25.63 -31.98
C TYR A 328 -27.37 -25.03 -31.41
N ALA A 329 -27.49 -23.93 -30.67
CA ALA A 329 -26.35 -23.25 -30.04
C ALA A 329 -26.22 -23.66 -28.56
N PRO A 330 -25.29 -24.58 -28.20
CA PRO A 330 -25.11 -25.02 -26.82
C PRO A 330 -24.37 -23.95 -26.02
N ARG A 331 -25.12 -23.00 -25.46
CA ARG A 331 -24.57 -21.87 -24.70
C ARG A 331 -24.39 -22.23 -23.23
N TYR A 332 -23.24 -21.87 -22.65
CA TYR A 332 -22.95 -22.00 -21.21
C TYR A 332 -23.11 -23.41 -20.64
N TRP A 333 -22.78 -24.46 -21.40
CA TRP A 333 -22.76 -25.84 -20.90
C TRP A 333 -21.55 -26.14 -20.02
N GLY A 334 -20.68 -25.14 -19.81
CA GLY A 334 -19.51 -25.23 -18.96
C GLY A 334 -18.39 -26.05 -19.59
N ASN A 335 -17.66 -26.74 -18.73
CA ASN A 335 -16.46 -27.50 -19.09
C ASN A 335 -16.82 -28.77 -19.85
N ALA A 336 -15.90 -29.31 -20.65
CA ALA A 336 -16.13 -30.49 -21.49
C ALA A 336 -16.66 -31.71 -20.70
N ASN A 337 -16.23 -31.92 -19.46
CA ASN A 337 -16.76 -32.99 -18.60
C ASN A 337 -18.24 -32.83 -18.19
N MET A 338 -18.80 -31.62 -18.31
CA MET A 338 -20.22 -31.32 -18.05
C MET A 338 -21.09 -31.54 -19.30
N TRP A 339 -20.49 -31.55 -20.49
CA TRP A 339 -21.21 -31.61 -21.77
C TRP A 339 -22.11 -32.84 -21.95
N PRO A 340 -21.73 -34.06 -21.53
CA PRO A 340 -22.63 -35.22 -21.66
C PRO A 340 -23.96 -35.04 -20.93
N ASN A 341 -23.94 -34.45 -19.73
CA ASN A 341 -25.15 -34.15 -18.97
C ASN A 341 -25.95 -33.03 -19.63
N ALA A 342 -25.28 -31.95 -20.03
CA ALA A 342 -25.93 -30.80 -20.66
C ALA A 342 -26.57 -31.16 -22.01
N ALA A 343 -25.91 -31.99 -22.81
CA ALA A 343 -26.41 -32.50 -24.07
C ALA A 343 -27.69 -33.32 -23.91
N ARG A 344 -27.73 -34.23 -22.92
CA ARG A 344 -28.94 -34.98 -22.59
C ARG A 344 -30.09 -34.09 -22.19
N ASN A 345 -29.83 -33.06 -21.37
CA ASN A 345 -30.86 -32.10 -20.96
C ASN A 345 -31.39 -31.27 -22.14
N ALA A 346 -30.58 -31.07 -23.18
CA ALA A 346 -30.97 -30.39 -24.41
C ALA A 346 -31.61 -31.31 -25.47
N GLY A 347 -31.80 -32.61 -25.15
CA GLY A 347 -32.46 -33.57 -26.04
C GLY A 347 -31.52 -34.33 -26.98
N PHE A 348 -30.20 -34.13 -26.89
CA PHE A 348 -29.24 -34.94 -27.63
C PHE A 348 -29.05 -36.29 -26.96
N SER A 349 -28.89 -37.33 -27.77
CA SER A 349 -28.54 -38.64 -27.26
C SER A 349 -27.03 -38.70 -26.96
N THR A 350 -26.64 -39.55 -26.02
CA THR A 350 -25.24 -39.81 -25.69
C THR A 350 -25.02 -41.31 -25.61
N GLY A 351 -23.82 -41.77 -25.95
CA GLY A 351 -23.49 -43.18 -25.86
C GLY A 351 -21.98 -43.42 -25.92
N ARG A 352 -21.60 -44.66 -26.23
CA ARG A 352 -20.19 -45.09 -26.28
C ARG A 352 -19.76 -45.54 -27.68
N THR A 353 -20.66 -45.42 -28.66
CA THR A 353 -20.41 -45.89 -30.02
C THR A 353 -19.83 -44.75 -30.84
N PRO A 354 -18.60 -44.89 -31.36
CA PRO A 354 -18.02 -43.87 -32.24
C PRO A 354 -18.83 -43.73 -33.52
N ARG A 355 -19.04 -42.49 -33.96
CA ARG A 355 -19.66 -42.19 -35.25
C ARG A 355 -19.17 -40.85 -35.77
N ALA A 356 -19.13 -40.72 -37.10
CA ALA A 356 -18.92 -39.42 -37.72
C ALA A 356 -20.06 -38.46 -37.33
N ASN A 357 -19.77 -37.15 -37.31
CA ASN A 357 -20.73 -36.13 -36.89
C ASN A 357 -21.23 -36.32 -35.45
N ALA A 358 -20.32 -36.69 -34.55
CA ALA A 358 -20.54 -36.69 -33.11
C ALA A 358 -19.50 -35.80 -32.43
N LEU A 359 -19.68 -35.55 -31.13
CA LEU A 359 -18.62 -35.02 -30.28
C LEU A 359 -18.01 -36.15 -29.46
N GLY A 360 -16.68 -36.23 -29.43
CA GLY A 360 -15.95 -37.13 -28.53
C GLY A 360 -15.61 -36.38 -27.25
N VAL A 361 -15.99 -36.94 -26.10
CA VAL A 361 -15.75 -36.34 -24.79
C VAL A 361 -14.79 -37.21 -23.99
N ILE A 362 -13.76 -36.57 -23.46
CA ILE A 362 -12.94 -37.04 -22.36
C ILE A 362 -13.47 -36.32 -21.12
N SER A 363 -14.24 -37.02 -20.30
CA SER A 363 -14.81 -36.48 -19.06
C SER A 363 -13.78 -36.41 -17.93
N ALA A 364 -12.62 -37.04 -18.09
CA ALA A 364 -11.54 -37.04 -17.12
C ALA A 364 -10.84 -35.67 -16.98
N GLY A 365 -10.49 -35.30 -15.76
CA GLY A 365 -9.80 -34.05 -15.43
C GLY A 365 -10.73 -32.90 -15.01
N GLN A 366 -10.15 -31.78 -14.53
CA GLN A 366 -10.90 -30.62 -14.02
C GLN A 366 -11.94 -30.10 -15.01
N TYR A 367 -11.51 -30.02 -16.27
CA TYR A 367 -12.26 -29.42 -17.36
C TYR A 367 -12.78 -30.47 -18.35
N GLY A 368 -12.20 -31.67 -18.38
CA GLY A 368 -12.37 -32.60 -19.49
C GLY A 368 -11.74 -32.07 -20.78
N HIS A 369 -11.96 -32.79 -21.88
CA HIS A 369 -11.64 -32.33 -23.22
C HIS A 369 -12.73 -32.79 -24.19
N ILE A 370 -13.08 -31.94 -25.16
CA ILE A 370 -14.12 -32.26 -26.14
C ILE A 370 -13.64 -31.95 -27.54
N VAL A 371 -13.97 -32.84 -28.48
CA VAL A 371 -13.57 -32.75 -29.87
C VAL A 371 -14.77 -32.99 -30.79
N TYR A 372 -14.63 -32.61 -32.05
CA TYR A 372 -15.57 -33.02 -33.10
C TYR A 372 -15.03 -34.24 -33.86
N ILE A 373 -15.88 -35.24 -34.06
CA ILE A 373 -15.56 -36.45 -34.83
C ILE A 373 -15.85 -36.21 -36.31
N GLU A 374 -14.79 -35.96 -37.06
CA GLU A 374 -14.81 -35.74 -38.51
C GLU A 374 -15.06 -37.04 -39.30
N GLY A 375 -14.66 -38.19 -38.76
CA GLY A 375 -14.87 -39.48 -39.40
C GLY A 375 -14.60 -40.65 -38.47
N TYR A 376 -15.22 -41.81 -38.74
CA TYR A 376 -14.98 -43.06 -38.03
C TYR A 376 -14.65 -44.17 -39.03
N ASP A 377 -13.53 -44.84 -38.80
CA ASP A 377 -13.11 -46.04 -39.53
C ASP A 377 -13.32 -47.26 -38.64
N ALA A 378 -14.28 -48.10 -39.01
CA ALA A 378 -14.61 -49.31 -38.27
C ALA A 378 -13.57 -50.43 -38.44
N GLY A 379 -12.79 -50.43 -39.53
CA GLY A 379 -11.76 -51.43 -39.80
C GLY A 379 -10.55 -51.29 -38.88
N SER A 380 -10.15 -50.06 -38.59
CA SER A 380 -9.07 -49.73 -37.63
C SER A 380 -9.58 -49.32 -36.24
N ASN A 381 -10.89 -49.19 -36.06
CA ASN A 381 -11.53 -48.64 -34.85
C ASN A 381 -10.94 -47.27 -34.43
N THR A 382 -10.69 -46.41 -35.40
CA THR A 382 -10.13 -45.07 -35.20
C THR A 382 -11.10 -43.99 -35.62
N VAL A 383 -11.03 -42.84 -34.95
CA VAL A 383 -11.76 -41.63 -35.29
C VAL A 383 -10.79 -40.56 -35.78
N ARG A 384 -11.15 -39.88 -36.87
CA ARG A 384 -10.52 -38.62 -37.28
C ARG A 384 -11.24 -37.49 -36.57
N ILE A 385 -10.49 -36.61 -35.93
CA ILE A 385 -11.01 -35.54 -35.08
C ILE A 385 -10.49 -34.17 -35.50
N SER A 386 -11.26 -33.15 -35.16
CA SER A 386 -10.85 -31.75 -35.18
C SER A 386 -11.13 -31.12 -33.83
N GLN A 387 -10.21 -30.27 -33.35
CA GLN A 387 -10.27 -29.73 -32.00
C GLN A 387 -9.49 -28.43 -31.83
N PHE A 388 -9.74 -27.75 -30.72
CA PHE A 388 -8.96 -26.62 -30.23
C PHE A 388 -8.42 -26.88 -28.82
N ASN A 389 -7.40 -26.13 -28.45
CA ASN A 389 -6.82 -26.06 -27.10
C ASN A 389 -6.32 -27.39 -26.54
N TYR A 390 -5.73 -28.22 -27.39
CA TYR A 390 -4.91 -29.32 -26.91
C TYR A 390 -3.46 -28.86 -26.87
N PHE A 391 -2.83 -28.95 -25.71
CA PHE A 391 -1.47 -28.45 -25.50
C PHE A 391 -0.50 -29.05 -26.53
N ASN A 392 0.25 -28.18 -27.22
CA ASN A 392 1.22 -28.56 -28.24
C ASN A 392 0.66 -29.30 -29.46
N ALA A 393 -0.66 -29.25 -29.71
CA ALA A 393 -1.23 -29.76 -30.95
C ALA A 393 -1.53 -28.63 -31.92
N GLY A 394 -0.89 -28.68 -33.09
CA GLY A 394 -1.02 -27.66 -34.13
C GLY A 394 -0.24 -26.37 -33.89
N GLY A 395 0.48 -26.26 -32.78
CA GLY A 395 1.39 -25.17 -32.45
C GLY A 395 1.94 -25.31 -31.04
N SER A 396 3.00 -24.56 -30.68
CA SER A 396 3.56 -24.57 -29.32
C SER A 396 2.63 -23.85 -28.35
N GLY A 397 2.31 -24.47 -27.21
CA GLY A 397 1.45 -23.91 -26.17
C GLY A 397 -0.03 -24.27 -26.32
N TRP A 398 -0.89 -23.44 -25.75
CA TRP A 398 -2.35 -23.59 -25.72
C TRP A 398 -3.04 -22.82 -26.86
N GLY A 399 -4.32 -23.11 -27.08
CA GLY A 399 -5.18 -22.34 -27.99
C GLY A 399 -4.97 -22.58 -29.48
N HIS A 400 -4.35 -23.69 -29.84
CA HIS A 400 -4.11 -24.06 -31.24
C HIS A 400 -5.19 -25.01 -31.76
N TYR A 401 -5.47 -24.89 -33.06
CA TYR A 401 -6.31 -25.82 -33.79
C TYR A 401 -5.47 -27.03 -34.23
N SER A 402 -6.05 -28.21 -34.15
CA SER A 402 -5.38 -29.43 -34.62
C SER A 402 -6.38 -30.45 -35.13
N GLU A 403 -5.90 -31.27 -36.06
CA GLU A 403 -6.58 -32.51 -36.46
C GLU A 403 -5.74 -33.71 -36.06
N MET A 404 -6.40 -34.81 -35.70
CA MET A 404 -5.74 -36.05 -35.31
C MET A 404 -6.55 -37.27 -35.74
N THR A 405 -5.87 -38.37 -36.01
CA THR A 405 -6.48 -39.70 -36.01
C THR A 405 -6.11 -40.41 -34.73
N VAL A 406 -7.12 -40.78 -33.94
CA VAL A 406 -6.95 -41.42 -32.63
C VAL A 406 -7.86 -42.64 -32.50
N PRO A 407 -7.57 -43.60 -31.62
CA PRO A 407 -8.47 -44.72 -31.33
C PRO A 407 -9.82 -44.22 -30.84
N ALA A 408 -10.90 -44.87 -31.26
CA ALA A 408 -12.25 -44.54 -30.79
C ALA A 408 -12.41 -44.72 -29.26
N SER A 409 -11.61 -45.57 -28.64
CA SER A 409 -11.56 -45.77 -27.18
C SER A 409 -11.00 -44.58 -26.40
N THR A 410 -10.42 -43.59 -27.09
CA THR A 410 -9.90 -42.35 -26.47
C THR A 410 -11.00 -41.57 -25.75
N TYR A 411 -12.22 -41.60 -26.26
CA TYR A 411 -13.35 -40.85 -25.72
C TYR A 411 -14.24 -41.78 -24.90
N ASP A 412 -14.52 -41.41 -23.64
CA ASP A 412 -15.38 -42.20 -22.77
C ASP A 412 -16.87 -42.07 -23.13
N THR A 413 -17.23 -40.93 -23.73
CA THR A 413 -18.60 -40.59 -24.11
C THR A 413 -18.64 -39.93 -25.48
N TYR A 414 -19.64 -40.30 -26.28
CA TYR A 414 -19.97 -39.66 -27.54
C TYR A 414 -21.31 -38.93 -27.42
N ILE A 415 -21.34 -37.66 -27.84
CA ILE A 415 -22.57 -36.87 -27.96
C ILE A 415 -23.01 -36.89 -29.42
N TYR A 416 -24.26 -37.25 -29.62
CA TYR A 416 -24.84 -37.54 -30.91
C TYR A 416 -25.58 -36.32 -31.44
N LEU A 417 -24.90 -35.58 -32.32
CA LEU A 417 -25.41 -34.37 -32.98
C LEU A 417 -26.46 -34.68 -34.06
#